data_AF-A0A8B8LD82-F1
#
_entry.id   AF-A0A8B8LD82-F1
#
_cell.length_a   1.000
_cell.length_b   1.000
_cell.length_c   1.000
_cell.angle_alpha   90.00
_cell.angle_beta   90.00
_cell.angle_gamma   90.00
#
_symmetry.space_group_name_H-M   'P 1'
#
loop_
_entity.id
_entity.type
_entity.pdbx_description
1 polymer ?
#
loop_
_entity_poly.entity_id
_entity_poly.type
_entity_poly.pdbx_seq_one_letter_code
_entity_poly.pdbx_strand_id
1 'polypeptide(L)'
;MPKKMGVNTKAEAARARKSAAEVERKERESREKEDHYWREAEGSKSRAAKKKEEEAEKKAEAVARRAEARRLAEQEEKELDKSMKKVDKKANRVSIPVPKVTEAELRRQREEEQAEAQRKAEEAKKRQSRTAAEEEYERMVLVSNTNRDDSIIEARTVDDAIAQMTIVDNLPPDRHPERRLKASFKAFEEAELPKLKEEKPGLTHTQYKDLIWKLWKKSPDNPLNQIAE
;
A
#
# COMPACT_ATOMS: atom_id res chain seq x y z
N MET A 1 57.52 -33.80 -41.00
CA MET A 1 56.08 -33.49 -41.01
C MET A 1 55.75 -32.61 -39.80
N PRO A 2 55.30 -31.36 -39.97
CA PRO A 2 55.02 -30.46 -38.85
C PRO A 2 53.69 -30.83 -38.18
N LYS A 3 53.67 -30.86 -36.84
CA LYS A 3 52.49 -31.20 -36.04
C LYS A 3 51.37 -30.17 -36.28
N LYS A 4 50.14 -30.65 -36.49
CA LYS A 4 48.94 -29.84 -36.72
C LYS A 4 48.69 -28.92 -35.51
N MET A 5 49.08 -27.65 -35.61
CA MET A 5 48.81 -26.59 -34.63
C MET A 5 47.36 -26.08 -34.75
N GLY A 6 46.38 -27.00 -34.70
CA GLY A 6 44.97 -26.66 -34.62
C GLY A 6 44.54 -26.79 -33.17
N VAL A 7 44.23 -25.67 -32.52
CA VAL A 7 43.72 -25.66 -31.14
C VAL A 7 42.42 -26.49 -31.08
N ASN A 8 42.31 -27.35 -30.07
CA ASN A 8 41.18 -28.26 -29.92
C ASN A 8 39.92 -27.46 -29.54
N THR A 9 38.89 -27.48 -30.40
CA THR A 9 37.64 -26.73 -30.23
C THR A 9 36.93 -26.98 -28.89
N LYS A 10 37.04 -28.19 -28.34
CA LYS A 10 36.49 -28.51 -27.00
C LYS A 10 37.31 -27.86 -25.87
N ALA A 11 38.62 -27.74 -26.05
CA ALA A 11 39.49 -27.04 -25.10
C ALA A 11 39.26 -25.52 -25.15
N GLU A 12 38.99 -24.96 -26.33
CA GLU A 12 38.58 -23.56 -26.48
C GLU A 12 37.23 -23.28 -25.83
N ALA A 13 36.22 -24.13 -26.04
CA ALA A 13 34.93 -24.01 -25.38
C ALA A 13 35.04 -24.09 -23.84
N ALA A 14 35.90 -24.97 -23.31
CA ALA A 14 36.16 -25.06 -21.87
C ALA A 14 36.87 -23.80 -21.33
N ARG A 15 37.83 -23.24 -22.09
CA ARG A 15 38.49 -21.97 -21.74
C ARG A 15 37.51 -20.80 -21.78
N ALA A 16 36.63 -20.74 -22.79
CA ALA A 16 35.59 -19.71 -22.91
C ALA A 16 34.58 -19.74 -21.75
N ARG A 17 34.18 -20.93 -21.28
CA ARG A 17 33.32 -21.07 -20.09
C ARG A 17 34.04 -20.60 -18.82
N LYS A 18 35.32 -20.93 -18.67
CA LYS A 18 36.12 -20.48 -17.53
C LYS A 18 36.31 -18.95 -17.54
N SER A 19 36.59 -18.36 -18.70
CA SER A 19 36.70 -16.89 -18.81
C SER A 19 35.36 -16.20 -18.60
N ALA A 20 34.25 -16.76 -19.10
CA ALA A 20 32.92 -16.21 -18.84
C ALA A 20 32.57 -16.23 -17.35
N ALA A 21 32.85 -17.33 -16.65
CA ALA A 21 32.66 -17.42 -15.19
C ALA A 21 33.58 -16.46 -14.42
N GLU A 22 34.83 -16.27 -14.87
CA GLU A 22 35.74 -15.30 -14.26
C GLU A 22 35.26 -13.85 -14.47
N VAL A 23 34.74 -13.54 -15.67
CA VAL A 23 34.14 -12.23 -15.96
C VAL A 23 32.88 -12.01 -15.12
N GLU A 24 31.98 -12.99 -15.02
CA GLU A 24 30.80 -12.88 -14.16
C GLU A 24 31.20 -12.67 -12.68
N ARG A 25 32.24 -13.38 -12.22
CA ARG A 25 32.76 -13.19 -10.86
C ARG A 25 33.31 -11.78 -10.65
N LYS A 26 34.11 -11.26 -11.59
CA LYS A 26 34.64 -9.89 -11.53
C LYS A 26 33.54 -8.84 -11.65
N GLU A 27 32.52 -9.07 -12.46
CA GLU A 27 31.33 -8.21 -12.55
C GLU A 27 30.55 -8.22 -11.24
N ARG A 28 30.37 -9.39 -10.62
CA ARG A 28 29.72 -9.47 -9.31
C ARG A 28 30.53 -8.75 -8.23
N GLU A 29 31.85 -8.98 -8.18
CA GLU A 29 32.75 -8.31 -7.24
C GLU A 29 32.78 -6.78 -7.45
N SER A 30 32.71 -6.30 -8.70
CA SER A 30 32.64 -4.84 -8.98
C SER A 30 31.28 -4.26 -8.60
N ARG A 31 30.17 -4.93 -8.92
CA ARG A 31 28.83 -4.51 -8.48
C ARG A 31 28.71 -4.49 -6.96
N GLU A 32 29.22 -5.51 -6.26
CA GLU A 32 29.22 -5.54 -4.79
C GLU A 32 30.04 -4.39 -4.19
N LYS A 33 31.17 -4.03 -4.80
CA LYS A 33 31.98 -2.87 -4.39
C LYS A 33 31.26 -1.55 -4.64
N GLU A 34 30.59 -1.39 -5.78
CA GLU A 34 29.79 -0.21 -6.09
C GLU A 34 28.60 -0.10 -5.13
N ASP A 35 27.86 -1.18 -4.89
CA ASP A 35 26.75 -1.24 -3.94
C ASP A 35 27.21 -0.98 -2.50
N HIS A 36 28.42 -1.41 -2.14
CA HIS A 36 29.02 -1.10 -0.84
C HIS A 36 29.37 0.39 -0.75
N TYR A 37 30.04 0.93 -1.77
CA TYR A 37 30.38 2.34 -1.85
C TYR A 37 29.13 3.24 -1.75
N TRP A 38 28.05 2.88 -2.46
CA TRP A 38 26.78 3.59 -2.39
C TRP A 38 26.11 3.47 -1.02
N ARG A 39 26.14 2.29 -0.38
CA ARG A 39 25.61 2.12 0.98
C ARG A 39 26.38 2.93 2.02
N GLU A 40 27.70 3.00 1.91
CA GLU A 40 28.51 3.83 2.80
C GLU A 40 28.27 5.34 2.57
N ALA A 41 28.09 5.75 1.30
CA ALA A 41 27.76 7.12 0.94
C ALA A 41 26.37 7.56 1.42
N GLU A 42 25.40 6.63 1.51
CA GLU A 42 24.05 6.90 2.03
C GLU A 42 24.04 7.21 3.54
N GLY A 43 25.12 6.87 4.25
CA GLY A 43 25.28 7.13 5.68
C GLY A 43 24.26 6.39 6.56
N SER A 44 24.17 6.80 7.82
CA SER A 44 23.19 6.21 8.73
C SER A 44 21.76 6.65 8.37
N LYS A 45 20.88 5.69 8.09
CA LYS A 45 19.45 5.93 7.85
C LYS A 45 18.88 6.80 8.98
N SER A 46 18.14 7.85 8.62
CA SER A 46 17.50 8.73 9.59
C SER A 46 16.58 7.93 10.53
N ARG A 47 16.35 8.43 11.76
CA ARG A 47 15.44 7.77 12.73
C ARG A 47 14.03 7.54 12.16
N ALA A 48 13.58 8.42 11.27
CA ALA A 48 12.31 8.28 10.56
C ALA A 48 12.33 7.13 9.52
N ALA A 49 13.42 6.99 8.76
CA ALA A 49 13.59 5.88 7.83
C ALA A 49 13.65 4.53 8.57
N LYS A 50 14.39 4.47 9.68
CA LYS A 50 14.48 3.27 10.54
C LYS A 50 13.11 2.86 11.10
N LYS A 51 12.32 3.83 11.59
CA LYS A 51 10.96 3.57 12.09
C LYS A 51 10.01 3.04 10.99
N LYS A 52 10.14 3.57 9.76
CA LYS A 52 9.34 3.13 8.62
C LYS A 52 9.70 1.71 8.17
N GLU A 53 10.99 1.36 8.20
CA GLU A 53 11.49 0.01 7.90
C GLU A 53 11.01 -1.01 8.94
N GLU A 54 11.12 -0.69 10.23
CA GLU A 54 10.62 -1.55 11.32
C GLU A 54 9.09 -1.76 11.25
N GLU A 55 8.32 -0.71 10.93
CA GLU A 55 6.87 -0.84 10.76
C GLU A 55 6.51 -1.66 9.52
N ALA A 56 7.27 -1.53 8.43
CA ALA A 56 7.10 -2.34 7.23
C ALA A 56 7.46 -3.81 7.49
N GLU A 57 8.54 -4.08 8.23
CA GLU A 57 8.95 -5.42 8.62
C GLU A 57 7.90 -6.08 9.52
N LYS A 58 7.40 -5.37 10.54
CA LYS A 58 6.33 -5.86 11.41
C LYS A 58 5.02 -6.13 10.65
N LYS A 59 4.68 -5.30 9.66
CA LYS A 59 3.53 -5.53 8.77
C LYS A 59 3.75 -6.75 7.87
N ALA A 60 4.94 -6.92 7.31
CA ALA A 60 5.29 -8.07 6.49
C ALA A 60 5.25 -9.37 7.30
N GLU A 61 5.78 -9.37 8.52
CA GLU A 61 5.72 -10.51 9.45
C GLU A 61 4.27 -10.85 9.82
N ALA A 62 3.44 -9.84 10.12
CA ALA A 62 2.03 -10.07 10.41
C ALA A 62 1.26 -10.65 9.20
N VAL A 63 1.57 -10.20 7.98
CA VAL A 63 1.00 -10.76 6.75
C VAL A 63 1.49 -12.17 6.52
N ALA A 64 2.78 -12.46 6.72
CA ALA A 64 3.34 -13.80 6.60
C ALA A 64 2.71 -14.77 7.60
N ARG A 65 2.57 -14.37 8.86
CA ARG A 65 1.91 -15.16 9.91
C ARG A 65 0.44 -15.40 9.58
N ARG A 66 -0.27 -14.39 9.03
CA ARG A 66 -1.66 -14.54 8.59
C ARG A 66 -1.78 -15.47 7.38
N ALA A 67 -0.83 -15.42 6.45
CA ALA A 67 -0.79 -16.30 5.29
C ALA A 67 -0.52 -17.76 5.69
N GLU A 68 0.41 -17.99 6.63
CA GLU A 68 0.66 -19.33 7.18
C GLU A 68 -0.56 -19.87 7.91
N ALA A 69 -1.20 -19.07 8.78
CA ALA A 69 -2.43 -19.45 9.47
C ALA A 69 -3.56 -19.79 8.48
N ARG A 70 -3.70 -19.00 7.40
CA ARG A 70 -4.68 -19.28 6.34
C ARG A 70 -4.36 -20.59 5.60
N ARG A 71 -3.08 -20.85 5.33
CA ARG A 71 -2.65 -22.10 4.69
C ARG A 71 -2.96 -23.32 5.56
N LEU A 72 -2.76 -23.21 6.87
CA LEU A 72 -3.08 -24.28 7.82
C LEU A 72 -4.60 -24.52 7.87
N ALA A 73 -5.40 -23.46 7.96
CA ALA A 73 -6.86 -23.56 7.94
C ALA A 73 -7.39 -24.19 6.63
N GLU A 74 -6.82 -23.85 5.48
CA GLU A 74 -7.19 -24.47 4.19
C GLU A 74 -6.81 -25.96 4.14
N GLN A 75 -5.71 -26.36 4.79
CA GLN A 75 -5.35 -27.77 4.92
C GLN A 75 -6.37 -28.52 5.81
N GLU A 76 -6.77 -27.93 6.93
CA GLU A 76 -7.81 -28.50 7.80
C GLU A 76 -9.16 -28.61 7.08
N GLU A 77 -9.59 -27.59 6.34
CA GLU A 77 -10.82 -27.61 5.55
C GLU A 77 -10.78 -28.69 4.46
N LYS A 78 -9.62 -28.89 3.80
CA LYS A 78 -9.45 -29.97 2.81
C LYS A 78 -9.50 -31.35 3.45
N GLU A 79 -8.94 -31.54 4.64
CA GLU A 79 -9.05 -32.81 5.36
C GLU A 79 -10.49 -33.06 5.83
N LEU A 80 -11.20 -32.01 6.26
CA LEU A 80 -12.64 -32.08 6.57
C LEU A 80 -13.46 -32.38 5.32
N ASP A 81 -13.24 -31.71 4.19
CA ASP A 81 -13.95 -31.98 2.93
C ASP A 81 -13.66 -33.41 2.44
N LYS A 82 -12.41 -33.89 2.50
CA LYS A 82 -12.09 -35.30 2.20
C LYS A 82 -12.83 -36.27 3.14
N SER A 83 -12.97 -35.92 4.42
CA SER A 83 -13.73 -36.73 5.38
C SER A 83 -15.24 -36.69 5.09
N MET A 84 -15.77 -35.56 4.62
CA MET A 84 -17.18 -35.35 4.27
C MET A 84 -17.56 -35.93 2.90
N LYS A 85 -16.63 -35.94 1.93
CA LYS A 85 -16.83 -36.46 0.57
C LYS A 85 -16.91 -38.00 0.54
N LYS A 86 -16.40 -38.67 1.57
CA LYS A 86 -16.49 -40.14 1.71
C LYS A 86 -17.79 -40.59 2.40
N VAL A 87 -18.94 -40.12 1.94
CA VAL A 87 -20.21 -40.81 2.19
C VAL A 87 -21.10 -40.65 0.95
N ASP A 88 -20.99 -41.60 0.00
CA ASP A 88 -21.99 -41.79 -1.04
C ASP A 88 -23.33 -42.18 -0.41
N LYS A 89 -24.16 -41.15 -0.23
CA LYS A 89 -25.46 -41.18 0.45
C LYS A 89 -26.58 -41.71 -0.45
N LYS A 90 -26.33 -42.78 -1.22
CA LYS A 90 -27.33 -43.43 -2.08
C LYS A 90 -27.38 -44.96 -2.03
N ALA A 91 -26.70 -45.60 -1.07
CA ALA A 91 -26.87 -47.05 -0.83
C ALA A 91 -27.08 -47.44 0.64
N ASN A 92 -27.38 -46.51 1.56
CA ASN A 92 -27.53 -46.86 2.98
C ASN A 92 -28.57 -46.04 3.75
N ARG A 93 -29.75 -45.83 3.14
CA ARG A 93 -30.85 -45.07 3.78
C ARG A 93 -31.88 -45.93 4.51
N VAL A 94 -31.62 -47.23 4.70
CA VAL A 94 -32.57 -48.16 5.35
C VAL A 94 -31.98 -48.95 6.53
N SER A 95 -30.69 -48.85 6.85
CA SER A 95 -30.13 -49.63 7.97
C SER A 95 -28.87 -49.04 8.60
N ILE A 96 -28.89 -47.75 8.93
CA ILE A 96 -27.92 -47.21 9.89
C ILE A 96 -28.62 -47.19 11.25
N PRO A 97 -28.25 -48.07 12.20
CA PRO A 97 -28.71 -47.94 13.57
C PRO A 97 -28.22 -46.57 14.04
N VAL A 98 -29.16 -45.67 14.37
CA VAL A 98 -28.82 -44.46 15.12
C VAL A 98 -28.06 -44.97 16.36
N PRO A 99 -26.78 -44.60 16.56
CA PRO A 99 -26.05 -45.03 17.73
C PRO A 99 -26.88 -44.66 18.94
N LYS A 100 -27.15 -45.63 19.81
CA LYS A 100 -27.87 -45.38 21.06
C LYS A 100 -26.94 -44.53 21.92
N VAL A 101 -27.07 -43.22 21.77
CA VAL A 101 -26.31 -42.22 22.53
C VAL A 101 -26.71 -42.41 23.98
N THR A 102 -25.73 -42.72 24.82
CA THR A 102 -25.98 -42.89 26.25
C THR A 102 -26.39 -41.55 26.86
N GLU A 103 -27.18 -41.55 27.92
CA GLU A 103 -27.67 -40.30 28.54
C GLU A 103 -26.52 -39.36 28.95
N ALA A 104 -25.38 -39.92 29.33
CA ALA A 104 -24.16 -39.18 29.65
C ALA A 104 -23.62 -38.36 28.46
N GLU A 105 -23.75 -38.90 27.25
CA GLU A 105 -23.19 -38.34 26.03
C GLU A 105 -24.12 -37.25 25.46
N LEU A 106 -25.44 -37.40 25.65
CA LEU A 106 -26.43 -36.33 25.44
C LEU A 106 -26.27 -35.16 26.41
N ARG A 107 -25.93 -35.44 27.68
CA ARG A 107 -25.64 -34.38 28.67
C ARG A 107 -24.38 -33.61 28.29
N ARG A 108 -23.32 -34.32 27.88
CA ARG A 108 -22.07 -33.70 27.44
C ARG A 108 -22.26 -32.82 26.19
N GLN A 109 -23.02 -33.28 25.20
CA GLN A 109 -23.33 -32.46 24.02
C GLN A 109 -24.14 -31.20 24.38
N ARG A 110 -25.13 -31.31 25.28
CA ARG A 110 -25.88 -30.15 25.76
C ARG A 110 -25.01 -29.16 26.54
N GLU A 111 -24.06 -29.66 27.33
CA GLU A 111 -23.12 -28.83 28.08
C GLU A 111 -22.13 -28.12 27.13
N GLU A 112 -21.62 -28.83 26.12
CA GLU A 112 -20.76 -28.25 25.08
C GLU A 112 -21.50 -27.20 24.25
N GLU A 113 -22.75 -27.45 23.86
CA GLU A 113 -23.61 -26.49 23.13
C GLU A 113 -23.93 -25.26 23.99
N GLN A 114 -24.22 -25.44 25.29
CA GLN A 114 -24.42 -24.32 26.21
C GLN A 114 -23.13 -23.53 26.44
N ALA A 115 -21.98 -24.18 26.56
CA ALA A 115 -20.69 -23.52 26.69
C ALA A 115 -20.34 -22.72 25.42
N GLU A 116 -20.61 -23.26 24.23
CA GLU A 116 -20.42 -22.54 22.97
C GLU A 116 -21.36 -21.35 22.85
N ALA A 117 -22.64 -21.51 23.22
CA ALA A 117 -23.61 -20.42 23.27
C ALA A 117 -23.18 -19.31 24.24
N GLN A 118 -22.62 -19.67 25.41
CA GLN A 118 -22.07 -18.70 26.36
C GLN A 118 -20.84 -17.98 25.82
N ARG A 119 -19.90 -18.69 25.18
CA ARG A 119 -18.71 -18.08 24.55
C ARG A 119 -19.10 -17.12 23.42
N LYS A 120 -20.08 -17.50 22.61
CA LYS A 120 -20.62 -16.64 21.54
C LYS A 120 -21.35 -15.42 22.09
N ALA A 121 -22.08 -15.56 23.20
CA ALA A 121 -22.72 -14.45 23.89
C ALA A 121 -21.69 -13.50 24.53
N GLU A 122 -20.61 -14.02 25.11
CA GLU A 122 -19.51 -13.22 25.65
C GLU A 122 -18.76 -12.48 24.54
N GLU A 123 -18.51 -13.14 23.41
CA GLU A 123 -17.90 -12.51 22.24
C GLU A 123 -18.80 -11.40 21.66
N ALA A 124 -20.11 -11.62 21.59
CA ALA A 124 -21.07 -10.60 21.18
C ALA A 124 -21.07 -9.40 22.13
N LYS A 125 -21.04 -9.63 23.45
CA LYS A 125 -20.91 -8.57 24.45
C LYS A 125 -19.59 -7.80 24.31
N LYS A 126 -18.48 -8.50 24.05
CA LYS A 126 -17.16 -7.89 23.81
C LYS A 126 -17.11 -7.09 22.51
N ARG A 127 -17.84 -7.50 21.47
CA ARG A 127 -17.99 -6.73 20.22
C ARG A 127 -18.84 -5.47 20.46
N GLN A 128 -19.92 -5.58 21.24
CA GLN A 128 -20.74 -4.44 21.62
C GLN A 128 -19.99 -3.43 22.50
N SER A 129 -19.17 -3.90 23.45
CA SER A 129 -18.35 -2.99 24.27
C SER A 129 -17.25 -2.27 23.46
N ARG A 130 -16.76 -2.88 22.37
CA ARG A 130 -15.79 -2.25 21.46
C ARG A 130 -16.43 -1.18 20.57
N THR A 131 -17.65 -1.44 20.10
CA THR A 131 -18.39 -0.49 19.24
C THR A 131 -18.92 0.70 20.04
N ALA A 132 -19.37 0.48 21.28
CA ALA A 132 -19.78 1.56 22.18
C ALA A 132 -18.64 2.57 22.47
N ALA A 133 -17.38 2.12 22.53
CA ALA A 133 -16.23 3.00 22.75
C ALA A 133 -15.91 3.90 21.54
N GLU A 134 -16.20 3.44 20.32
CA GLU A 134 -16.02 4.25 19.10
C GLU A 134 -17.11 5.30 18.98
N GLU A 135 -18.37 4.95 19.25
CA GLU A 135 -19.50 5.90 19.23
C GLU A 135 -19.37 6.98 20.34
N GLU A 136 -18.87 6.62 21.51
CA GLU A 136 -18.63 7.57 22.61
C GLU A 136 -17.46 8.51 22.29
N TYR A 137 -16.39 8.01 21.66
CA TYR A 137 -15.29 8.84 21.16
C TYR A 137 -15.73 9.76 20.03
N GLU A 138 -16.51 9.23 19.08
CA GLU A 138 -17.10 10.02 17.99
C GLU A 138 -17.98 11.12 18.55
N ARG A 139 -18.82 10.82 19.56
CA ARG A 139 -19.63 11.82 20.26
C ARG A 139 -18.79 12.88 20.96
N MET A 140 -17.67 12.52 21.61
CA MET A 140 -16.77 13.49 22.25
C MET A 140 -16.02 14.37 21.24
N VAL A 141 -15.62 13.81 20.10
CA VAL A 141 -14.85 14.53 19.06
C VAL A 141 -15.76 15.39 18.17
N LEU A 142 -17.00 14.96 17.91
CA LEU A 142 -17.99 15.72 17.16
C LEU A 142 -18.77 16.74 18.00
N VAL A 143 -18.45 16.93 19.28
CA VAL A 143 -18.97 18.10 20.00
C VAL A 143 -18.32 19.36 19.41
N SER A 144 -19.03 20.00 18.49
CA SER A 144 -18.68 21.33 17.99
C SER A 144 -18.56 22.29 19.17
N ASN A 145 -17.38 22.90 19.33
CA ASN A 145 -17.12 23.86 20.39
C ASN A 145 -17.77 25.20 20.03
N THR A 146 -19.00 25.41 20.50
CA THR A 146 -19.79 26.64 20.31
C THR A 146 -19.22 27.88 21.02
N ASN A 147 -18.15 27.74 21.82
CA ASN A 147 -17.42 28.92 22.34
C ASN A 147 -16.47 29.55 21.29
N ARG A 148 -16.33 28.92 20.11
CA ARG A 148 -15.53 29.38 18.97
C ARG A 148 -16.40 29.59 17.72
N ASP A 149 -17.65 29.98 17.94
CA ASP A 149 -18.52 30.34 16.83
C ASP A 149 -18.09 31.71 16.28
N ASP A 150 -17.26 31.71 15.22
CA ASP A 150 -16.83 32.91 14.46
C ASP A 150 -17.99 33.56 13.66
N SER A 151 -19.24 33.23 14.00
CA SER A 151 -20.45 33.76 13.37
C SER A 151 -20.83 35.14 13.88
N ILE A 152 -20.25 35.57 15.00
CA ILE A 152 -20.45 36.91 15.57
C ILE A 152 -19.29 37.81 15.12
N ILE A 153 -19.58 38.68 14.16
CA ILE A 153 -18.64 39.67 13.63
C ILE A 153 -18.69 40.90 14.56
N GLU A 154 -17.74 41.01 15.49
CA GLU A 154 -17.59 42.19 16.35
C GLU A 154 -16.76 43.27 15.66
N ALA A 155 -17.42 44.25 15.03
CA ALA A 155 -16.77 45.42 14.46
C ALA A 155 -17.11 46.69 15.25
N ARG A 156 -16.09 47.51 15.55
CA ARG A 156 -16.26 48.77 16.32
C ARG A 156 -16.35 50.02 15.44
N THR A 157 -16.00 49.92 14.16
CA THR A 157 -16.06 51.02 13.19
C THR A 157 -16.69 50.53 11.88
N VAL A 158 -17.20 51.47 11.08
CA VAL A 158 -17.86 51.16 9.79
C VAL A 158 -16.88 50.48 8.82
N ASP A 159 -15.63 50.94 8.76
CA ASP A 159 -14.61 50.34 7.90
C ASP A 159 -14.22 48.92 8.34
N ASP A 160 -14.20 48.65 9.66
CA ASP A 160 -13.90 47.33 10.23
C ASP A 160 -15.05 46.35 9.97
N ALA A 161 -16.30 46.83 10.03
CA ALA A 161 -17.47 46.04 9.65
C ALA A 161 -17.45 45.68 8.16
N ILE A 162 -17.09 46.64 7.31
CA ILE A 162 -16.94 46.40 5.87
C ILE A 162 -15.82 45.38 5.64
N ALA A 163 -14.65 45.55 6.26
CA ALA A 163 -13.51 44.64 6.08
C ALA A 163 -13.82 43.19 6.50
N GLN A 164 -14.54 43.00 7.62
CA GLN A 164 -14.91 41.67 8.13
C GLN A 164 -16.08 41.03 7.35
N MET A 165 -16.99 41.83 6.78
CA MET A 165 -18.07 41.33 5.91
C MET A 165 -17.63 41.12 4.46
N THR A 166 -16.60 41.81 4.01
CA THR A 166 -16.03 41.61 2.67
C THR A 166 -15.24 40.31 2.66
N ILE A 167 -15.80 39.29 2.02
CA ILE A 167 -15.06 38.10 1.55
C ILE A 167 -14.20 38.55 0.37
N VAL A 168 -13.27 39.48 0.59
CA VAL A 168 -12.14 39.61 -0.31
C VAL A 168 -11.28 38.40 0.00
N ASP A 169 -10.96 37.62 -1.02
CA ASP A 169 -9.98 36.52 -1.01
C ASP A 169 -8.58 37.03 -0.62
N ASN A 170 -8.44 37.62 0.57
CA ASN A 170 -7.20 37.76 1.30
C ASN A 170 -6.86 36.39 1.89
N LEU A 171 -6.89 35.36 1.05
CA LEU A 171 -6.06 34.20 1.27
C LEU A 171 -4.64 34.76 1.46
N PRO A 172 -3.92 34.37 2.54
CA PRO A 172 -2.58 34.88 2.79
C PRO A 172 -1.78 34.79 1.49
N PRO A 173 -1.11 35.88 1.04
CA PRO A 173 -0.38 35.87 -0.23
C PRO A 173 0.48 34.61 -0.26
N ASP A 174 0.15 33.73 -1.20
CA ASP A 174 0.57 32.33 -1.19
C ASP A 174 2.10 32.26 -1.11
N ARG A 175 2.55 31.91 0.09
CA ARG A 175 3.94 31.88 0.55
C ARG A 175 4.78 30.84 -0.19
N HIS A 176 4.20 30.06 -1.10
CA HIS A 176 4.87 29.00 -1.83
C HIS A 176 4.69 29.08 -3.35
N PRO A 177 5.29 30.08 -4.02
CA PRO A 177 5.40 30.09 -5.48
C PRO A 177 6.04 28.80 -6.01
N GLU A 178 6.97 28.19 -5.26
CA GLU A 178 7.60 26.90 -5.58
C GLU A 178 6.61 25.72 -5.57
N ARG A 179 5.61 25.74 -4.68
CA ARG A 179 4.57 24.70 -4.62
C ARG A 179 3.53 24.91 -5.71
N ARG A 180 3.18 26.17 -6.03
CA ARG A 180 2.35 26.51 -7.19
C ARG A 180 3.01 26.10 -8.49
N LEU A 181 4.32 26.25 -8.64
CA LEU A 181 5.02 25.84 -9.86
C LEU A 181 4.83 24.35 -10.15
N LYS A 182 4.96 23.50 -9.12
CA LYS A 182 4.74 22.05 -9.27
C LYS A 182 3.26 21.69 -9.45
N ALA A 183 2.36 22.38 -8.75
CA ALA A 183 0.92 22.13 -8.84
C ALA A 183 0.33 22.59 -10.19
N SER A 184 0.68 23.81 -10.64
CA SER A 184 0.29 24.36 -11.95
C SER A 184 0.88 23.55 -13.09
N PHE A 185 2.16 23.14 -13.01
CA PHE A 185 2.76 22.26 -14.01
C PHE A 185 2.04 20.91 -14.10
N LYS A 186 1.68 20.31 -12.97
CA LYS A 186 0.93 19.05 -12.95
C LYS A 186 -0.47 19.20 -13.54
N ALA A 187 -1.19 20.27 -13.20
CA ALA A 187 -2.52 20.55 -13.76
C ALA A 187 -2.44 20.77 -15.28
N PHE A 188 -1.41 21.48 -15.76
CA PHE A 188 -1.15 21.70 -17.17
C PHE A 188 -0.73 20.40 -17.90
N GLU A 189 0.09 19.57 -17.25
CA GLU A 189 0.48 18.25 -17.78
C GLU A 189 -0.75 17.35 -17.96
N GLU A 190 -1.65 17.27 -16.98
CA GLU A 190 -2.86 16.45 -17.06
C GLU A 190 -3.85 16.94 -18.13
N ALA A 191 -3.92 18.26 -18.39
CA ALA A 191 -4.80 18.85 -19.41
C ALA A 191 -4.24 18.73 -20.84
N GLU A 192 -2.92 18.88 -21.02
CA GLU A 192 -2.28 18.93 -22.34
C GLU A 192 -1.77 17.56 -22.82
N LEU A 193 -1.49 16.63 -21.90
CA LEU A 193 -1.01 15.29 -22.26
C LEU A 193 -1.99 14.46 -23.10
N PRO A 194 -3.32 14.52 -22.88
CA PRO A 194 -4.29 13.89 -23.78
C PRO A 194 -4.31 14.54 -25.17
N LYS A 195 -4.33 15.88 -25.24
CA LYS A 195 -4.36 16.63 -26.52
C LYS A 195 -3.11 16.36 -27.36
N LEU A 196 -1.93 16.35 -26.74
CA LEU A 196 -0.68 16.06 -27.44
C LEU A 196 -0.59 14.61 -27.94
N LYS A 197 -1.22 13.66 -27.25
CA LYS A 197 -1.30 12.26 -27.69
C LYS A 197 -2.21 12.10 -28.90
N GLU A 198 -3.27 12.89 -28.99
CA GLU A 198 -4.18 12.92 -30.15
C GLU A 198 -3.54 13.61 -31.36
N GLU A 199 -2.89 14.75 -31.15
CA GLU A 199 -2.22 15.53 -32.21
C GLU A 199 -1.00 14.83 -32.81
N LYS A 200 -0.21 14.16 -31.97
CA LYS A 200 1.04 13.51 -32.39
C LYS A 200 1.14 12.11 -31.80
N PRO A 201 0.37 11.13 -32.29
CA PRO A 201 0.46 9.76 -31.81
C PRO A 201 1.84 9.16 -32.14
N GLY A 202 2.43 8.40 -31.22
CA GLY A 202 3.67 7.65 -31.44
C GLY A 202 4.94 8.24 -30.82
N LEU A 203 4.84 9.33 -30.06
CA LEU A 203 5.97 9.87 -29.29
C LEU A 203 6.11 9.11 -27.95
N THR A 204 7.33 9.01 -27.42
CA THR A 204 7.54 8.43 -26.09
C THR A 204 7.04 9.36 -25.00
N HIS A 205 6.62 8.80 -23.85
CA HIS A 205 6.11 9.59 -22.72
C HIS A 205 7.07 10.69 -22.25
N THR A 206 8.38 10.42 -22.28
CA THR A 206 9.43 11.39 -21.95
C THR A 206 9.45 12.56 -22.94
N GLN A 207 9.30 12.29 -24.23
CA GLN A 207 9.27 13.33 -25.26
C GLN A 207 7.99 14.19 -25.17
N TYR A 208 6.85 13.61 -24.80
CA TYR A 208 5.65 14.41 -24.52
C TYR A 208 5.87 15.31 -23.31
N LYS A 209 6.49 14.82 -22.23
CA LYS A 209 6.85 15.63 -21.06
C LYS A 209 7.78 16.80 -21.42
N ASP A 210 8.78 16.57 -22.27
CA ASP A 210 9.68 17.64 -22.73
C ASP A 210 8.94 18.70 -23.57
N LEU A 211 7.97 18.28 -24.38
CA LEU A 211 7.14 19.19 -25.18
C LEU A 211 6.17 19.99 -24.30
N ILE A 212 5.51 19.33 -23.35
CA ILE A 212 4.63 19.95 -22.35
C ILE A 212 5.43 20.94 -21.51
N TRP A 213 6.65 20.61 -21.09
CA TRP A 213 7.52 21.52 -20.35
C TRP A 213 7.90 22.76 -21.16
N LYS A 214 8.15 22.62 -22.48
CA LYS A 214 8.42 23.75 -23.38
C LYS A 214 7.19 24.65 -23.58
N LEU A 215 6.00 24.05 -23.69
CA LEU A 215 4.74 24.78 -23.79
C LEU A 215 4.44 25.50 -22.48
N TRP A 216 4.55 24.80 -21.35
CA TRP A 216 4.30 25.34 -20.01
C TRP A 216 5.19 26.54 -19.67
N LYS A 217 6.48 26.53 -20.04
CA LYS A 217 7.36 27.71 -19.86
C LYS A 217 6.83 28.98 -20.53
N LYS A 218 6.09 28.82 -21.64
CA LYS A 218 5.48 29.92 -22.40
C LYS A 218 4.02 30.18 -22.01
N SER A 219 3.40 29.28 -21.26
CA SER A 219 1.98 29.39 -20.88
C SER A 219 1.74 30.51 -19.86
N PRO A 220 0.57 31.16 -19.91
CA PRO A 220 0.15 32.13 -18.90
C PRO A 220 -0.11 31.47 -17.54
N ASP A 221 -0.31 30.15 -17.50
CA ASP A 221 -0.51 29.36 -16.28
C ASP A 221 0.77 29.11 -15.48
N ASN A 222 1.93 29.53 -16.00
CA ASN A 222 3.18 29.49 -15.24
C ASN A 222 3.20 30.67 -14.26
N PRO A 223 3.21 30.43 -12.93
CA PRO A 223 3.24 31.50 -11.94
C PRO A 223 4.45 32.43 -12.07
N LEU A 224 5.55 32.00 -12.73
CA LEU A 224 6.71 32.86 -13.01
C LEU A 224 6.43 33.93 -14.07
N ASN A 225 5.49 33.69 -14.98
CA ASN A 225 5.11 34.65 -16.03
C ASN A 225 4.04 35.64 -15.53
N GLN A 226 3.38 35.35 -14.40
CA GLN A 226 2.33 36.17 -13.80
C GLN A 226 2.86 37.26 -12.86
N ILE A 227 4.15 37.25 -12.50
CA ILE A 227 4.78 38.20 -11.56
C ILE A 227 5.38 39.42 -12.31
N ALA A 228 5.24 39.47 -13.64
CA ALA A 228 5.86 40.50 -14.47
C ALA A 228 5.00 41.78 -14.69
N GLU A 229 3.92 41.96 -13.93
CA GLU A 229 3.12 43.20 -13.88
C GLU A 229 3.13 43.82 -12.48
#